data_AF-A0A2D7XA92-F1
#
_entry.id   AF-A0A2D7XA92-F1
#
_cell.length_a   1.000
_cell.length_b   1.000
_cell.length_c   1.000
_cell.angle_alpha   90.00
_cell.angle_beta   90.00
_cell.angle_gamma   90.00
#
_symmetry.space_group_name_H-M   'P 1'
#
loop_
_entity.id
_entity.type
_entity.pdbx_description
1 polymer ?
#
loop_
_entity_poly.entity_id
_entity_poly.type
_entity_poly.pdbx_seq_one_letter_code
_entity_poly.pdbx_strand_id
1 'polypeptide(L)'
;MKFRIMEGFMQSKIRAHDGIVGATYMLSVILAAATSIQWLWVAGVVAGLQIISPVTKFCPVYFVLNKMMPGTAPIQNGQQN
;
A
#
# COMPACT_ATOMS: atom_id res chain seq x y z
N MET A 1 26.19 0.56 -11.12
CA MET A 1 25.84 1.07 -9.77
C MET A 1 24.45 1.69 -9.72
N LYS A 2 24.07 2.58 -10.67
CA LYS A 2 22.74 3.22 -10.79
C LYS A 2 21.54 2.26 -10.70
N PHE A 3 21.61 1.09 -11.37
CA PHE A 3 20.52 0.10 -11.40
C PHE A 3 20.17 -0.48 -10.02
N ARG A 4 21.18 -0.73 -9.18
CA ARG A 4 21.03 -1.31 -7.83
C ARG A 4 20.50 -0.31 -6.80
N ILE A 5 20.71 0.99 -7.05
CA ILE A 5 20.10 2.07 -6.25
C ILE A 5 18.60 2.19 -6.56
N MET A 6 18.22 2.07 -7.85
CA MET A 6 16.81 2.12 -8.27
C MET A 6 16.03 0.88 -7.80
N GLU A 7 16.67 -0.29 -7.80
CA GLU A 7 16.09 -1.53 -7.27
C GLU A 7 15.83 -1.44 -5.76
N GLY A 8 16.79 -0.93 -4.99
CA GLY A 8 16.62 -0.70 -3.54
C GLY A 8 15.51 0.29 -3.22
N PHE A 9 15.38 1.34 -4.04
CA PHE A 9 14.32 2.33 -3.89
C PHE A 9 12.92 1.75 -4.17
N MET A 10 12.81 0.89 -5.19
CA MET A 10 11.58 0.16 -5.51
C MET A 10 11.10 -0.70 -4.33
N GLN A 11 12.04 -1.43 -3.73
CA GLN A 11 11.77 -2.28 -2.58
C GLN A 11 11.34 -1.47 -1.35
N SER A 12 11.89 -0.27 -1.14
CA SER A 12 11.44 0.61 -0.05
C SER A 12 9.98 1.03 -0.19
N LYS A 13 9.50 1.36 -1.40
CA LYS A 13 8.08 1.70 -1.61
C LYS A 13 7.16 0.48 -1.42
N ILE A 14 7.55 -0.69 -1.91
CA ILE A 14 6.77 -1.93 -1.72
C ILE A 14 6.69 -2.30 -0.24
N ARG A 15 7.81 -2.24 0.49
CA ARG A 15 7.83 -2.50 1.94
C ARG A 15 7.00 -1.49 2.73
N ALA A 16 7.01 -0.22 2.34
CA ALA A 16 6.18 0.80 2.96
C ALA A 16 4.68 0.56 2.68
N HIS A 17 4.34 0.17 1.45
CA HIS A 17 2.97 -0.22 1.08
C HIS A 17 2.48 -1.39 1.94
N ASP A 18 3.25 -2.48 1.99
CA ASP A 18 2.88 -3.68 2.73
C ASP A 18 2.81 -3.43 4.24
N GLY A 19 3.67 -2.54 4.76
CA GLY A 19 3.61 -2.07 6.15
C GLY A 19 2.34 -1.28 6.47
N ILE A 20 1.93 -0.35 5.61
CA ILE A 20 0.70 0.45 5.80
C ILE A 20 -0.53 -0.44 5.72
N VAL A 21 -0.58 -1.33 4.72
CA VAL A 21 -1.63 -2.33 4.55
C VAL A 21 -1.74 -3.21 5.80
N GLY A 22 -0.62 -3.79 6.24
CA GLY A 22 -0.59 -4.65 7.42
C GLY A 22 -1.04 -3.91 8.68
N ALA A 23 -0.61 -2.65 8.86
CA ALA A 23 -1.03 -1.81 9.98
C ALA A 23 -2.55 -1.56 9.96
N THR A 24 -3.14 -1.25 8.79
CA THR A 24 -4.59 -1.06 8.69
C THR A 24 -5.40 -2.32 9.01
N TYR A 25 -4.91 -3.50 8.61
CA TYR A 25 -5.53 -4.77 8.99
C TYR A 25 -5.47 -5.02 10.49
N MET A 26 -4.28 -4.84 11.09
CA MET A 26 -4.12 -5.01 12.53
C MET A 26 -4.99 -4.05 13.32
N LEU A 27 -5.07 -2.78 12.89
CA LEU A 27 -5.94 -1.79 13.53
C LEU A 27 -7.40 -2.22 13.45
N SER A 28 -7.86 -2.66 12.28
CA SER A 28 -9.24 -3.14 12.07
C SER A 28 -9.58 -4.34 12.96
N VAL A 29 -8.67 -5.32 13.09
CA VAL A 29 -8.88 -6.51 13.94
C VAL A 29 -8.87 -6.15 15.43
N ILE A 30 -7.93 -5.31 15.87
CA ILE A 30 -7.87 -4.85 17.27
C ILE A 30 -9.17 -4.11 17.63
N LEU A 31 -9.63 -3.21 16.76
CA LEU A 31 -10.84 -2.44 16.98
C LEU A 31 -12.09 -3.32 16.95
N ALA A 32 -12.09 -4.35 16.10
CA ALA A 32 -13.14 -5.36 16.08
C ALA A 32 -13.23 -6.16 17.39
N ALA A 33 -12.08 -6.55 17.93
CA ALA A 33 -11.99 -7.26 19.21
C ALA A 33 -12.34 -6.36 20.41
N ALA A 34 -11.97 -5.07 20.37
CA ALA A 34 -12.16 -4.14 21.48
C ALA A 34 -13.56 -3.52 21.55
N THR A 35 -14.29 -3.42 20.43
CA THR A 35 -15.57 -2.69 20.40
C THR A 35 -16.70 -3.45 19.72
N SER A 36 -16.55 -3.88 18.46
CA SER A 36 -17.58 -4.62 17.72
C SER A 36 -17.04 -5.19 16.41
N ILE A 37 -17.54 -6.37 16.01
CA ILE A 37 -17.15 -7.05 14.77
C ILE A 37 -17.36 -6.20 13.51
N GLN A 38 -18.19 -5.15 13.59
CA GLN A 38 -18.41 -4.20 12.50
C GLN A 38 -17.07 -3.73 11.92
N TRP A 39 -16.06 -3.42 12.73
CA TRP A 39 -14.77 -2.89 12.25
C TRP A 39 -14.00 -3.76 11.25
N LEU A 40 -14.36 -5.03 11.08
CA LEU A 40 -13.85 -5.87 10.00
C LEU A 40 -14.25 -5.39 8.59
N TRP A 41 -15.29 -4.55 8.47
CA TRP A 41 -15.65 -3.92 7.18
C TRP A 41 -14.49 -3.09 6.62
N VAL A 42 -13.68 -2.47 7.49
CA VAL A 42 -12.49 -1.70 7.09
C VAL A 42 -11.46 -2.61 6.43
N ALA A 43 -11.14 -3.75 7.06
CA ALA A 43 -10.29 -4.77 6.46
C ALA A 43 -10.87 -5.31 5.15
N GLY A 44 -12.19 -5.54 5.09
CA GLY A 44 -12.87 -6.00 3.87
C GLY A 44 -12.78 -5.02 2.70
N VAL A 45 -12.98 -3.72 2.94
CA VAL A 45 -12.85 -2.67 1.91
C VAL A 45 -11.40 -2.56 1.44
N VAL A 46 -10.43 -2.57 2.36
CA VAL A 46 -9.00 -2.56 2.03
C VAL A 46 -8.60 -3.80 1.21
N ALA A 47 -9.14 -4.98 1.54
CA ALA A 47 -8.96 -6.22 0.78
C ALA A 47 -9.50 -6.07 -0.66
N GLY A 48 -10.73 -5.56 -0.79
CA GLY A 48 -11.36 -5.36 -2.09
C GLY A 48 -10.56 -4.40 -2.98
N LEU A 49 -10.08 -3.30 -2.40
CA LEU A 49 -9.19 -2.36 -3.08
C LEU A 49 -7.89 -3.01 -3.54
N GLN A 50 -7.30 -3.91 -2.76
CA GLN A 50 -6.09 -4.65 -3.16
C GLN A 50 -6.35 -5.61 -4.33
N ILE A 51 -7.46 -6.35 -4.29
CA ILE A 51 -7.84 -7.28 -5.35
C ILE A 51 -8.14 -6.54 -6.66
N ILE A 52 -8.78 -5.36 -6.57
CA ILE A 52 -9.11 -4.52 -7.73
C ILE A 52 -7.87 -3.74 -8.23
N SER A 53 -6.90 -3.44 -7.37
CA SER A 53 -5.72 -2.64 -7.73
C SER A 53 -4.88 -3.15 -8.91
N PRO A 54 -4.67 -4.46 -9.17
CA PRO A 54 -4.00 -4.92 -10.38
C PRO A 54 -4.83 -4.67 -11.66
N VAL A 55 -6.17 -4.62 -11.54
CA VAL A 55 -7.08 -4.39 -12.66
C VAL A 55 -7.20 -2.89 -12.98
N THR A 56 -7.37 -2.05 -11.96
CA THR A 56 -7.51 -0.59 -12.12
C THR A 56 -6.18 0.14 -12.18
N LYS A 57 -5.08 -0.54 -11.82
CA LYS A 57 -3.74 0.04 -11.66
C LYS A 57 -3.71 1.23 -10.69
N PHE A 58 -4.71 1.33 -9.82
CA PHE A 58 -4.84 2.41 -8.85
C PHE A 58 -4.81 1.82 -7.45
N CYS A 59 -3.68 2.00 -6.76
CA CYS A 59 -3.60 1.77 -5.33
C CYS A 59 -3.47 3.11 -4.61
N PRO A 60 -4.45 3.51 -3.78
CA PRO A 60 -4.44 4.79 -3.07
C PRO A 60 -3.19 5.02 -2.23
N VAL A 61 -2.61 3.94 -1.69
CA VAL A 61 -1.40 3.99 -0.86
C VAL A 61 -0.19 4.41 -1.69
N TYR A 62 0.00 3.87 -2.90
CA TYR A 62 1.08 4.28 -3.79
C TYR A 62 0.90 5.73 -4.29
N PHE A 63 -0.35 6.19 -4.46
CA PHE A 63 -0.63 7.59 -4.78
C PHE A 63 -0.19 8.54 -3.66
N VAL A 64 -0.54 8.24 -2.41
CA VAL A 64 -0.10 9.03 -1.24
C VAL A 64 1.43 8.98 -1.10
N LEU A 65 2.05 7.82 -1.29
CA LEU A 65 3.50 7.65 -1.17
C LEU A 65 4.28 8.36 -2.29
N ASN A 66 3.74 8.41 -3.52
CA ASN A 66 4.30 9.23 -4.61
C ASN A 66 4.16 10.73 -4.32
N LYS A 67 3.09 11.15 -3.64
CA LYS A 67 2.90 12.56 -3.23
C LYS A 67 3.86 12.99 -2.11
N MET A 68 4.08 12.13 -1.12
CA MET A 68 4.97 12.41 0.02
C MET A 68 6.45 12.25 -0.30
N MET A 69 6.80 11.43 -1.30
CA MET A 69 8.17 11.17 -1.70
C MET A 69 8.38 11.45 -3.21
N PRO A 70 8.32 12.71 -3.65
CA PRO A 70 8.37 13.09 -5.07
C PRO A 70 9.75 12.87 -5.72
N GLY A 71 10.84 12.78 -4.93
CA GLY A 71 12.21 12.60 -5.43
C GLY A 71 12.54 11.18 -5.90
N THR A 72 11.52 10.36 -6.16
CA THR A 72 11.67 8.92 -6.29
C THR A 72 10.79 8.35 -7.38
N ALA A 73 11.26 7.31 -8.09
CA ALA A 73 10.59 6.79 -9.29
C ALA A 73 9.10 6.50 -8.99
N PRO A 74 8.15 7.13 -9.71
CA PRO A 74 6.74 6.98 -9.41
C PRO A 74 6.29 5.56 -9.76
N ILE A 75 5.92 4.79 -8.74
CA ILE A 75 5.36 3.46 -8.93
C ILE A 75 3.85 3.64 -9.00
N GLN A 76 3.32 3.70 -10.22
CA GLN A 76 1.87 3.75 -10.48
C GLN A 76 1.43 2.76 -11.56
N ASN A 77 2.35 2.06 -12.22
CA ASN A 77 2.04 1.15 -13.34
C ASN A 77 2.87 -0.16 -13.31
N GLY A 78 3.58 -0.47 -12.22
CA GLY A 78 4.57 -1.56 -12.22
C GLY A 78 5.71 -1.39 -13.24
N GLN A 79 5.77 -0.24 -13.94
CA GLN A 79 6.81 0.11 -14.89
C GLN A 79 7.66 1.20 -14.23
N GLN A 80 8.90 0.84 -13.87
CA GLN A 80 9.98 1.81 -13.70
C GLN A 80 10.21 2.47 -15.06
N ASN A 81 9.95 3.77 -15.18
CA ASN A 81 10.60 4.58 -16.20
C ASN A 81 11.84 5.22 -15.56
#